data_AF-X0YVF8-F1
#
_entry.id   AF-X0YVF8-F1
#
_cell.length_a   1.000
_cell.length_b   1.000
_cell.length_c   1.000
_cell.angle_alpha   90.00
_cell.angle_beta   90.00
_cell.angle_gamma   90.00
#
_symmetry.space_group_name_H-M   'P 1'
#
loop_
_entity.id
_entity.type
_entity.pdbx_description
1 polymer ?
#
loop_
_entity_poly.entity_id
_entity_poly.type
_entity_poly.pdbx_seq_one_letter_code
_entity_poly.pdbx_strand_id
1 'polypeptide(L)'
;MALWTEEMRRNLQRLAEAKRVIAVGKISGAVGTYATVPPEIEEKACAKLRLAPAPVSSQILQRDRHAQFITTLAIISSSLEKFATE
;
A
#
# COMPACT_ATOMS: atom_id res chain seq x y z
N MET A 1 -1.33 30.17 3.88
CA MET A 1 -0.62 29.15 4.71
C MET A 1 -1.55 28.19 5.43
N ALA A 2 -2.53 28.63 6.24
CA ALA A 2 -3.43 27.71 6.97
C ALA A 2 -4.19 26.71 6.06
N LEU A 3 -4.63 27.15 4.88
CA LEU A 3 -5.26 26.29 3.86
C LEU A 3 -4.33 25.15 3.42
N TRP A 4 -3.06 25.45 3.14
CA TRP A 4 -2.06 24.47 2.71
C TRP A 4 -1.74 23.48 3.83
N THR A 5 -1.65 23.95 5.07
CA THR A 5 -1.47 23.08 6.24
C THR A 5 -2.61 22.07 6.38
N GLU A 6 -3.86 22.51 6.25
CA GLU A 6 -4.99 21.57 6.31
C GLU A 6 -5.05 20.61 5.13
N GLU A 7 -4.64 21.06 3.94
CA GLU A 7 -4.49 20.17 2.80
C GLU A 7 -3.45 19.08 3.03
N MET A 8 -2.31 19.45 3.60
CA MET A 8 -1.26 18.48 3.93
C MET A 8 -1.66 17.54 5.07
N ARG A 9 -2.51 17.96 6.01
CA ARG A 9 -3.10 17.07 7.02
C ARG A 9 -3.99 16.00 6.38
N ARG A 10 -4.83 16.36 5.40
CA ARG A 10 -5.61 15.39 4.63
C ARG A 10 -4.71 14.43 3.84
N ASN A 11 -3.64 14.95 3.23
CA ASN A 11 -2.67 14.15 2.49
C ASN A 11 -1.90 13.16 3.38
N LEU A 12 -1.55 13.55 4.61
CA LEU A 12 -0.93 12.65 5.58
C LEU A 12 -1.84 11.45 5.91
N GLN A 13 -3.13 11.69 6.11
CA GLN A 13 -4.10 10.62 6.36
C GLN A 13 -4.24 9.68 5.15
N ARG A 14 -4.36 10.22 3.94
CA ARG A 14 -4.39 9.44 2.69
C ARG A 14 -3.15 8.56 2.55
N LEU A 15 -1.97 9.14 2.78
CA LEU A 15 -0.71 8.41 2.65
C LEU A 15 -0.57 7.32 3.71
N ALA A 16 -0.98 7.58 4.96
CA ALA A 16 -0.96 6.58 6.01
C ALA A 16 -1.82 5.36 5.64
N GLU A 17 -3.02 5.60 5.11
CA GLU A 17 -3.91 4.53 4.66
C GLU A 17 -3.36 3.79 3.44
N ALA A 18 -2.89 4.52 2.41
CA ALA A 18 -2.32 3.92 1.22
C ALA A 18 -1.08 3.06 1.53
N LYS A 19 -0.23 3.51 2.47
CA LYS A 19 0.91 2.73 2.98
C LYS A 19 0.46 1.44 3.64
N ARG A 20 -0.60 1.48 4.45
CA ARG A 20 -1.16 0.29 5.11
C ARG A 20 -1.70 -0.70 4.07
N VAL A 21 -2.40 -0.23 3.04
CA VAL A 21 -2.99 -1.09 2.01
C VAL A 21 -1.92 -1.77 1.15
N ILE A 22 -0.83 -1.07 0.80
CA ILE A 22 0.24 -1.64 -0.03
C ILE A 22 1.24 -2.49 0.77
N ALA A 23 1.31 -2.35 2.09
CA ALA A 23 2.24 -3.06 2.98
C ALA A 23 1.82 -4.53 3.25
N VAL A 24 1.68 -5.30 2.17
CA VAL A 24 1.36 -6.73 2.22
C VAL A 24 2.34 -7.57 1.41
N GLY A 25 2.59 -8.80 1.87
CA GLY A 25 3.41 -9.80 1.19
C GLY A 25 2.57 -10.95 0.64
N LYS A 26 3.18 -11.76 -0.24
CA LYS A 26 2.59 -12.98 -0.81
C LYS A 26 3.64 -14.07 -1.01
N ILE A 27 3.41 -15.24 -0.40
CA ILE A 27 4.15 -16.51 -0.55
C ILE A 27 3.17 -17.69 -0.52
N SER A 28 2.02 -17.54 -1.18
CA SER A 28 0.91 -18.50 -1.22
C SER A 28 0.97 -19.52 -2.39
N GLY A 29 2.12 -19.66 -3.04
CA GLY A 29 2.32 -20.59 -4.17
C GLY A 29 1.88 -20.07 -5.55
N ALA A 30 1.78 -20.97 -6.53
CA ALA A 30 1.61 -20.64 -7.95
C ALA A 30 0.32 -19.87 -8.25
N VAL A 31 -0.79 -20.26 -7.61
CA VAL A 31 -2.13 -19.69 -7.83
C VAL A 31 -2.80 -19.19 -6.54
N GLY A 32 -2.05 -19.14 -5.44
CA GLY A 32 -2.53 -18.57 -4.18
C GLY A 32 -3.30 -19.54 -3.26
N THR A 33 -3.13 -20.84 -3.46
CA THR A 33 -3.85 -21.90 -2.73
C THR A 33 -3.04 -22.57 -1.63
N TYR A 34 -1.78 -22.17 -1.42
CA TYR A 34 -0.86 -22.80 -0.46
C TYR A 34 -0.54 -24.28 -0.74
N ALA A 35 -0.85 -24.79 -1.93
CA ALA A 35 -0.68 -26.20 -2.29
C ALA A 35 0.77 -26.71 -2.19
N THR A 36 1.75 -25.83 -2.38
CA THR A 36 3.19 -26.17 -2.36
C THR A 36 3.97 -25.47 -1.26
N VAL A 37 3.34 -24.53 -0.54
CA VAL A 37 3.98 -23.71 0.50
C VAL A 37 2.98 -23.52 1.65
N PRO A 38 3.30 -23.98 2.87
CA PRO A 38 2.44 -23.77 4.03
C PRO A 38 2.26 -22.27 4.38
N PRO A 39 1.07 -21.84 4.85
CA PRO A 39 0.81 -20.44 5.22
C PRO A 39 1.80 -19.87 6.25
N GLU A 40 2.31 -20.68 7.17
CA GLU A 40 3.24 -20.24 8.23
C GLU A 40 4.57 -19.73 7.65
N ILE A 41 4.94 -20.15 6.45
CA ILE A 41 6.11 -19.62 5.74
C ILE A 41 5.87 -18.17 5.31
N GLU A 42 4.67 -17.87 4.79
CA GLU A 42 4.28 -16.51 4.42
C GLU A 42 4.24 -15.62 5.66
N GLU A 43 3.61 -16.07 6.74
CA GLU A 43 3.52 -15.33 8.01
C GLU A 43 4.91 -14.99 8.56
N LYS A 44 5.81 -15.99 8.65
CA LYS A 44 7.18 -15.79 9.16
C LYS A 44 7.99 -14.85 8.28
N ALA A 45 7.88 -14.97 6.95
CA ALA A 45 8.60 -14.10 6.03
C ALA A 45 8.07 -12.66 6.08
N CYS A 46 6.75 -12.48 6.06
CA CYS A 46 6.10 -11.18 6.15
C CYS A 46 6.44 -10.49 7.48
N ALA A 47 6.40 -11.21 8.61
CA ALA A 47 6.78 -10.68 9.91
C ALA A 47 8.23 -10.15 9.93
N LYS A 48 9.19 -10.90 9.36
CA LYS A 48 10.59 -10.46 9.24
C LYS A 48 10.75 -9.20 8.40
N LEU A 49 9.91 -9.04 7.38
CA LEU A 49 9.90 -7.89 6.48
C LEU A 49 8.99 -6.75 6.94
N ARG A 50 8.31 -6.89 8.10
CA ARG A 50 7.31 -5.95 8.62
C ARG A 50 6.16 -5.69 7.65
N LEU A 51 5.70 -6.75 6.99
CA LEU A 51 4.54 -6.77 6.11
C LEU A 51 3.44 -7.63 6.76
N ALA A 52 2.19 -7.39 6.37
CA ALA A 52 1.11 -8.34 6.64
C ALA A 52 1.01 -9.36 5.50
N PRO A 53 0.70 -10.64 5.77
CA PRO A 53 0.32 -11.58 4.71
C PRO A 53 -0.96 -11.11 4.00
N ALA A 54 -1.04 -11.27 2.68
CA ALA A 54 -2.26 -10.98 1.94
C ALA A 54 -3.34 -12.03 2.26
N PRO A 55 -4.52 -11.65 2.79
CA PRO A 55 -5.53 -12.62 3.24
C PRO A 55 -5.94 -13.64 2.18
N VAL A 56 -6.05 -13.17 0.93
CA VAL A 56 -6.24 -13.99 -0.27
C VAL A 56 -5.39 -13.37 -1.37
N SER A 57 -4.75 -14.21 -2.17
CA SER A 57 -3.96 -13.80 -3.32
C SER A 57 -4.12 -14.79 -4.47
N SER A 58 -3.73 -14.38 -5.67
CA SER A 58 -3.57 -15.27 -6.82
C SER A 58 -2.09 -15.56 -7.02
N GLN A 59 -1.63 -15.74 -8.26
CA GLN A 59 -0.20 -15.73 -8.56
C GLN A 59 0.47 -14.42 -8.13
N ILE A 60 -0.28 -13.31 -8.09
CA ILE A 60 0.20 -11.98 -7.75
C ILE A 60 -0.63 -11.37 -6.61
N LEU A 61 -0.06 -10.34 -5.96
CA LEU A 61 -0.85 -9.42 -5.13
C LEU A 61 -1.85 -8.67 -6.02
N GLN A 62 -3.03 -8.36 -5.50
CA GLN A 62 -4.02 -7.59 -6.24
C GLN A 62 -3.52 -6.15 -6.48
N ARG A 63 -3.73 -5.64 -7.70
CA ARG A 63 -3.10 -4.40 -8.20
C ARG A 63 -3.87 -3.13 -7.85
N ASP A 64 -5.09 -3.25 -7.35
CA ASP A 64 -5.84 -2.18 -6.69
C ASP A 64 -5.01 -1.48 -5.59
N ARG A 65 -4.24 -2.25 -4.82
CA ARG A 65 -3.34 -1.73 -3.77
C ARG A 65 -2.28 -0.78 -4.34
N HIS A 66 -1.74 -1.13 -5.51
CA HIS A 66 -0.71 -0.36 -6.19
C HIS A 66 -1.34 0.90 -6.80
N ALA A 67 -2.51 0.76 -7.42
CA ALA A 67 -3.28 1.87 -7.97
C ALA A 67 -3.64 2.89 -6.88
N GLN A 68 -4.13 2.47 -5.71
CA GLN A 68 -4.43 3.36 -4.59
C GLN A 68 -3.18 4.12 -4.12
N PHE A 69 -2.04 3.43 -3.99
CA PHE A 69 -0.79 4.05 -3.58
C PHE A 69 -0.31 5.11 -4.58
N ILE A 70 -0.25 4.78 -5.87
CA ILE A 70 0.17 5.71 -6.92
C ILE A 70 -0.78 6.90 -7.03
N THR A 71 -2.10 6.67 -6.98
CA THR A 71 -3.09 7.74 -7.00
C THR A 71 -2.94 8.67 -5.79
N THR A 72 -2.65 8.10 -4.61
CA THR A 72 -2.40 8.91 -3.41
C THR A 72 -1.17 9.80 -3.58
N LEU A 73 -0.09 9.27 -4.16
CA LEU A 73 1.10 10.07 -4.49
C LEU A 73 0.77 11.16 -5.50
N ALA A 74 -0.01 10.86 -6.54
CA ALA A 74 -0.42 11.85 -7.54
C ALA A 74 -1.22 13.01 -6.92
N ILE A 75 -2.16 12.71 -6.01
CA ILE A 75 -2.92 13.73 -5.28
C ILE A 75 -1.99 14.64 -4.46
N ILE A 76 -1.01 14.06 -3.77
CA ILE A 76 -0.04 14.82 -2.97
C ILE A 76 0.80 15.73 -3.88
N SER A 77 1.28 15.20 -5.01
CA SER A 77 2.05 15.96 -5.99
C SER A 77 1.25 17.12 -6.56
N SER A 78 -0.05 16.93 -6.86
CA SER A 78 -0.92 18.03 -7.30
C SER A 78 -1.10 19.11 -6.24
N SER A 79 -1.17 18.76 -4.95
CA SER A 79 -1.15 19.77 -3.87
C SER A 79 0.14 20.58 -3.86
N LEU A 80 1.30 19.92 -4.05
CA LEU A 80 2.60 20.59 -4.11
C LEU A 80 2.73 21.50 -5.33
N GLU A 81 2.24 21.05 -6.49
CA GLU A 81 2.20 21.85 -7.72
C GLU A 81 1.34 23.10 -7.55
N LYS A 82 0.16 22.98 -6.94
CA LYS A 82 -0.68 24.13 -6.57
C LYS A 82 0.06 25.13 -5.66
N PHE A 83 0.79 24.66 -4.65
CA PHE A 83 1.55 25.55 -3.76
C PHE A 83 2.72 26.26 -4.46
N ALA A 84 3.24 25.67 -5.54
CA ALA A 84 4.35 26.25 -6.31
C ALA A 84 3.88 27.28 -7.35
N THR A 85 2.61 27.23 -7.77
CA THR A 85 2.02 28.12 -8.78
C THR A 85 1.18 29.25 -8.19
N GLU A 86 0.82 29.16 -6.90
CA GLU A 86 0.27 30.25 -6.07
C GLU A 86 1.38 31.15 -5.49
#